data_AF-A0A3E5HPX5-F1
#
_entry.id   AF-A0A3E5HPX5-F1
#
_cell.length_a   1.000
_cell.length_b   1.000
_cell.length_c   1.000
_cell.angle_alpha   90.00
_cell.angle_beta   90.00
_cell.angle_gamma   90.00
#
_symmetry.space_group_name_H-M   'P 1'
#
loop_
_entity.id
_entity.type
_entity.pdbx_description
1 polymer ?
#
loop_
_entity_poly.entity_id
_entity_poly.type
_entity_poly.pdbx_seq_one_letter_code
_entity_poly.pdbx_strand_id
1 'polypeptide(L)'
;MAKKKNTNRRPSTPEAKKQATVLTIVAIIAALVMILAANPWKTTSGTTRQASSQSQSAETQRDGKDGSGKTKKTAKPSGTLTEQARTMFTGDVESIANEARDLLNAPEDSNVDSLSNLLYRHGRTDLAEATELYDAIGQQQDVETIRTLAREWWPKAMQAAVDARRDDLSSNLDGAARAADRLDDSSLASTQDCSDLRGAYVTAKQLVDGSSTDYDALTRAQQNLTAAMSGCATNLSQSDMEKVFGEPQGSTQGKDE
;
A
#
# COMPACT_ATOMS: atom_id res chain seq x y z
N MET A 1 -35.02 40.56 -40.88
CA MET A 1 -34.37 41.22 -39.72
C MET A 1 -34.82 40.52 -38.44
N ALA A 2 -33.93 39.75 -37.80
CA ALA A 2 -34.19 39.14 -36.49
C ALA A 2 -32.97 39.36 -35.59
N LYS A 3 -33.17 40.14 -34.53
CA LYS A 3 -32.15 40.62 -33.59
C LYS A 3 -31.77 39.48 -32.64
N LYS A 4 -30.62 38.83 -32.85
CA LYS A 4 -30.06 37.88 -31.86
C LYS A 4 -29.74 38.65 -30.58
N LYS A 5 -30.45 38.33 -29.48
CA LYS A 5 -30.09 38.77 -28.12
C LYS A 5 -28.73 38.16 -27.78
N ASN A 6 -27.68 38.99 -27.70
CA ASN A 6 -26.45 38.64 -27.01
C ASN A 6 -26.74 38.57 -25.51
N THR A 7 -26.94 37.36 -24.98
CA THR A 7 -26.85 37.11 -23.54
C THR A 7 -25.38 37.16 -23.15
N ASN A 8 -24.95 38.33 -22.70
CA ASN A 8 -23.65 38.52 -22.08
C ASN A 8 -23.58 37.58 -20.86
N ARG A 9 -22.82 36.48 -20.94
CA ARG A 9 -22.60 35.61 -19.77
C ARG A 9 -21.87 36.44 -18.73
N ARG A 10 -22.49 36.61 -17.56
CA ARG A 10 -21.84 37.24 -16.41
C ARG A 10 -20.51 36.51 -16.15
N PRO A 11 -19.40 37.24 -15.95
CA PRO A 11 -18.16 36.59 -15.54
C PRO A 11 -18.43 35.85 -14.22
N SER A 12 -18.10 34.56 -14.19
CA SER A 12 -18.26 33.75 -12.97
C SER A 12 -17.51 34.42 -11.83
N THR A 13 -18.20 34.69 -10.73
CA THR A 13 -17.60 35.27 -9.53
C THR A 13 -16.47 34.38 -9.03
N PRO A 14 -15.48 34.92 -8.29
CA PRO A 14 -14.41 34.12 -7.69
C PRO A 14 -14.95 32.93 -6.90
N GLU A 15 -16.09 33.13 -6.21
CA GLU A 15 -16.89 32.10 -5.54
C GLU A 15 -17.37 30.99 -6.49
N ALA A 16 -17.93 31.33 -7.65
CA ALA A 16 -18.40 30.35 -8.63
C ALA A 16 -17.25 29.59 -9.30
N LYS A 17 -16.07 30.22 -9.46
CA LYS A 17 -14.85 29.55 -9.94
C LYS A 17 -14.27 28.63 -8.87
N LYS A 18 -14.24 29.06 -7.60
CA LYS A 18 -13.86 28.23 -6.45
C LYS A 18 -14.78 27.02 -6.30
N GLN A 19 -16.11 27.21 -6.41
CA GLN A 19 -17.07 26.12 -6.37
C GLN A 19 -16.93 25.16 -7.57
N ALA A 20 -16.66 25.66 -8.77
CA ALA A 20 -16.41 24.80 -9.94
C ALA A 20 -15.11 23.99 -9.80
N THR A 21 -14.04 24.58 -9.24
CA THR A 21 -12.78 23.88 -8.96
C THR A 21 -12.93 22.85 -7.83
N VAL A 22 -13.66 23.19 -6.76
CA VAL A 22 -14.01 22.26 -5.68
C VAL A 22 -14.80 21.06 -6.21
N LEU A 23 -15.80 21.29 -7.07
CA LEU A 23 -16.54 20.20 -7.72
C LEU A 23 -15.66 19.34 -8.63
N THR A 24 -14.61 19.90 -9.23
CA THR A 24 -13.68 19.17 -10.10
C THR A 24 -12.71 18.29 -9.29
N ILE A 25 -12.19 18.78 -8.16
CA ILE A 25 -11.30 18.01 -7.28
C ILE A 25 -12.10 16.92 -6.54
N VAL A 26 -13.32 17.24 -6.07
CA VAL A 26 -14.24 16.24 -5.52
C VAL A 26 -14.58 15.19 -6.58
N ALA A 27 -14.77 15.59 -7.85
CA ALA A 27 -14.97 14.65 -8.95
C ALA A 27 -13.72 13.81 -9.25
N ILE A 28 -12.49 14.31 -9.06
CA ILE A 28 -11.24 13.54 -9.24
C ILE A 28 -11.05 12.53 -8.11
N ILE A 29 -11.29 12.93 -6.85
CA ILE A 29 -11.22 12.02 -5.70
C ILE A 29 -12.33 10.98 -5.80
N ALA A 30 -13.55 11.39 -6.13
CA ALA A 30 -14.65 10.47 -6.38
C ALA A 30 -14.42 9.60 -7.63
N ALA A 31 -13.71 10.09 -8.66
CA ALA A 31 -13.33 9.29 -9.83
C ALA A 31 -12.23 8.28 -9.50
N LEU A 32 -11.25 8.62 -8.66
CA LEU A 32 -10.27 7.66 -8.15
C LEU A 32 -10.95 6.57 -7.31
N VAL A 33 -11.97 6.94 -6.52
CA VAL A 33 -12.82 5.98 -5.78
C VAL A 33 -13.75 5.19 -6.71
N MET A 34 -14.27 5.78 -7.78
CA MET A 34 -15.13 5.07 -8.75
C MET A 34 -14.35 4.22 -9.76
N ILE A 35 -13.08 4.51 -10.05
CA ILE A 35 -12.20 3.62 -10.82
C ILE A 35 -11.89 2.35 -10.02
N LEU A 36 -11.95 2.40 -8.68
CA LEU A 36 -11.96 1.21 -7.81
C LEU A 36 -13.30 0.45 -7.82
N ALA A 37 -14.43 1.13 -8.04
CA ALA A 37 -15.77 0.51 -8.08
C ALA A 37 -16.22 0.05 -9.49
N ALA A 38 -15.64 0.61 -10.55
CA ALA A 38 -15.97 0.35 -11.94
C ALA A 38 -14.75 -0.14 -12.74
N ASN A 39 -13.96 -1.04 -12.16
CA ASN A 39 -13.05 -1.87 -12.94
C ASN A 39 -13.89 -2.76 -13.88
N PRO A 40 -13.79 -2.62 -15.22
CA PRO A 40 -14.60 -3.40 -16.17
C PRO A 40 -14.22 -4.90 -16.22
N TRP A 41 -13.31 -5.37 -15.36
CA TRP A 41 -12.91 -6.77 -15.26
C TRP A 41 -13.53 -7.50 -14.05
N LYS A 42 -14.68 -7.04 -13.56
CA LYS A 42 -15.51 -7.82 -12.64
C LYS A 42 -16.51 -8.67 -13.44
N THR A 43 -16.05 -9.77 -14.03
CA THR A 43 -16.97 -10.88 -14.34
C THR A 43 -17.44 -11.49 -13.03
N THR A 44 -18.75 -11.47 -12.87
CA THR A 44 -19.57 -12.07 -11.80
C THR A 44 -19.05 -13.41 -11.31
N SER A 45 -18.92 -13.57 -9.98
CA SER A 45 -19.21 -14.81 -9.26
C SER A 45 -19.33 -14.56 -7.75
N GLY A 46 -20.47 -14.97 -7.18
CA GLY A 46 -20.50 -15.51 -5.81
C GLY A 46 -20.95 -14.59 -4.68
N THR A 47 -22.26 -14.42 -4.57
CA THR A 47 -23.08 -14.17 -3.36
C THR A 47 -22.39 -14.28 -1.98
N THR A 48 -22.40 -13.15 -1.27
CA THR A 48 -22.67 -12.94 0.16
C THR A 48 -22.54 -14.14 1.10
N ARG A 49 -21.51 -14.12 1.97
CA ARG A 49 -21.65 -14.61 3.35
C ARG A 49 -20.99 -13.65 4.35
N GLN A 50 -21.88 -13.00 5.07
CA GLN A 50 -21.71 -12.25 6.29
C GLN A 50 -20.93 -13.05 7.33
N ALA A 51 -19.77 -12.57 7.77
CA ALA A 51 -19.03 -13.13 8.89
C ALA A 51 -19.53 -12.46 10.18
N SER A 52 -20.51 -13.10 10.84
CA SER A 52 -20.81 -12.83 12.25
C SER A 52 -19.90 -13.70 13.12
N SER A 53 -19.18 -13.05 14.03
CA SER A 53 -18.43 -13.62 15.13
C SER A 53 -19.30 -14.53 16.01
N GLN A 54 -18.87 -15.77 16.26
CA GLN A 54 -19.13 -16.47 17.52
C GLN A 54 -18.22 -17.70 17.68
N SER A 55 -17.39 -17.65 18.72
CA SER A 55 -16.66 -18.79 19.27
C SER A 55 -17.65 -19.72 19.96
N GLN A 56 -17.64 -21.01 19.63
CA GLN A 56 -18.12 -22.07 20.51
C GLN A 56 -17.48 -23.41 20.12
N SER A 57 -16.79 -24.01 21.08
CA SER A 57 -16.20 -25.34 21.03
C SER A 57 -17.28 -26.41 21.20
N ALA A 58 -17.26 -27.44 20.36
CA ALA A 58 -17.76 -28.78 20.72
C ALA A 58 -17.17 -29.85 19.79
N GLU A 59 -16.45 -30.78 20.40
CA GLU A 59 -15.94 -32.03 19.83
C GLU A 59 -17.03 -32.86 19.13
N THR A 60 -16.72 -33.41 17.96
CA THR A 60 -17.20 -34.73 17.54
C THR A 60 -16.12 -35.43 16.72
N GLN A 61 -15.55 -36.49 17.29
CA GLN A 61 -14.68 -37.48 16.64
C GLN A 61 -15.42 -38.18 15.49
N ARG A 62 -14.76 -38.31 14.33
CA ARG A 62 -14.82 -39.51 13.47
C ARG A 62 -13.46 -39.76 12.82
N ASP A 63 -12.98 -40.98 13.05
CA ASP A 63 -11.73 -41.56 12.57
C ASP A 63 -11.58 -41.60 11.04
N GLY A 64 -10.34 -41.44 10.56
CA GLY A 64 -10.00 -41.74 9.17
C GLY A 64 -8.65 -41.22 8.65
N LYS A 65 -7.55 -41.82 9.11
CA LYS A 65 -6.36 -42.20 8.31
C LYS A 65 -5.40 -41.11 7.75
N ASP A 66 -4.16 -41.18 8.27
CA ASP A 66 -2.85 -40.85 7.70
C ASP A 66 -2.59 -39.49 7.02
N GLY A 67 -1.67 -38.72 7.62
CA GLY A 67 -0.89 -37.71 6.88
C GLY A 67 -0.45 -36.49 7.69
N SER A 68 0.65 -36.63 8.45
CA SER A 68 1.56 -35.56 8.90
C SER A 68 0.99 -34.13 8.97
N GLY A 69 0.31 -33.81 10.07
CA GLY A 69 -0.01 -32.43 10.45
C GLY A 69 1.25 -31.67 10.86
N LYS A 70 2.02 -31.18 9.88
CA LYS A 70 2.95 -30.07 10.14
C LYS A 70 2.11 -28.81 10.28
N THR A 71 1.88 -28.41 11.53
CA THR A 71 1.69 -27.00 11.86
C THR A 71 2.85 -26.24 11.24
N LYS A 72 2.62 -25.57 10.10
CA LYS A 72 3.56 -24.62 9.51
C LYS A 72 3.58 -23.41 10.44
N LYS A 73 4.26 -23.55 11.58
CA LYS A 73 4.85 -22.40 12.26
C LYS A 73 5.75 -21.78 11.21
N THR A 74 5.33 -20.68 10.62
CA THR A 74 6.20 -19.78 9.85
C THR A 74 7.19 -19.18 10.85
N ALA A 75 8.13 -20.00 11.31
CA ALA A 75 9.37 -19.51 11.86
C ALA A 75 10.01 -18.72 10.71
N LYS A 76 10.10 -17.40 10.88
CA LYS A 76 10.87 -16.56 9.96
C LYS A 76 12.25 -17.20 9.82
N PRO A 77 12.69 -17.58 8.61
CA PRO A 77 14.01 -18.15 8.43
C PRO A 77 15.03 -17.15 8.99
N SER A 78 15.73 -17.54 10.06
CA SER A 78 16.81 -16.75 10.64
C SER A 78 18.03 -16.91 9.76
N GLY A 79 18.35 -15.86 8.99
CA GLY A 79 19.48 -15.83 8.08
C GLY A 79 19.48 -14.54 7.26
N THR A 80 20.63 -14.18 6.69
CA THR A 80 20.71 -13.06 5.74
C THR A 80 19.81 -13.33 4.53
N LEU A 81 19.42 -12.29 3.78
CA LEU A 81 18.62 -12.46 2.55
C LEU A 81 19.28 -13.45 1.57
N THR A 82 20.61 -13.43 1.49
CA THR A 82 21.40 -14.39 0.71
C THR A 82 21.25 -15.83 1.20
N GLU A 83 21.23 -16.07 2.51
CA GLU A 83 21.00 -17.41 3.05
C GLU A 83 19.59 -17.91 2.76
N GLN A 84 18.60 -17.02 2.88
CA GLN A 84 17.22 -17.34 2.53
C GLN A 84 17.10 -17.74 1.06
N ALA A 85 17.72 -16.96 0.15
CA ALA A 85 17.73 -17.22 -1.28
C ALA A 85 18.30 -18.62 -1.63
N ARG A 86 19.30 -19.13 -0.89
CA ARG A 86 19.86 -20.48 -1.13
C ARG A 86 18.83 -21.60 -1.02
N THR A 87 17.79 -21.40 -0.22
CA THR A 87 16.70 -22.37 -0.03
C THR A 87 15.47 -22.12 -0.91
N MET A 88 15.44 -20.97 -1.59
CA MET A 88 14.41 -20.59 -2.56
C MET A 88 14.77 -21.07 -3.97
N PHE A 89 13.83 -20.96 -4.92
CA PHE A 89 14.05 -21.21 -6.35
C PHE A 89 14.56 -22.63 -6.66
N THR A 90 14.01 -23.65 -5.98
CA THR A 90 14.50 -25.05 -6.08
C THR A 90 13.87 -25.86 -7.22
N GLY A 91 12.80 -25.36 -7.83
CA GLY A 91 12.08 -26.03 -8.91
C GLY A 91 12.76 -25.96 -10.28
N ASP A 92 11.97 -26.29 -11.31
CA ASP A 92 12.33 -26.09 -12.71
C ASP A 92 12.19 -24.61 -13.12
N VAL A 93 12.47 -24.32 -14.39
CA VAL A 93 12.45 -22.94 -14.93
C VAL A 93 11.10 -22.27 -14.73
N GLU A 94 10.00 -22.97 -15.00
CA GLU A 94 8.64 -22.44 -14.83
C GLU A 94 8.35 -22.14 -13.35
N SER A 95 8.71 -23.05 -12.45
CA SER A 95 8.55 -22.84 -11.01
C SER A 95 9.33 -21.63 -10.51
N ILE A 96 10.57 -21.44 -10.97
CA ILE A 96 11.41 -20.29 -10.61
C ILE A 96 10.81 -18.99 -11.15
N ALA A 97 10.34 -19.00 -12.40
CA ALA A 97 9.71 -17.83 -13.03
C ALA A 97 8.43 -17.41 -12.30
N ASN A 98 7.61 -18.38 -11.90
CA ASN A 98 6.38 -18.14 -11.14
C ASN A 98 6.69 -17.63 -9.73
N GLU A 99 7.66 -18.24 -9.02
CA GLU A 99 8.07 -17.76 -7.69
C GLU A 99 8.58 -16.30 -7.75
N ALA A 100 9.42 -15.96 -8.73
CA ALA A 100 9.89 -14.57 -8.91
C ALA A 100 8.73 -13.60 -9.22
N ARG A 101 7.76 -14.02 -10.04
CA ARG A 101 6.56 -13.24 -10.36
C ARG A 101 5.69 -13.01 -9.13
N ASP A 102 5.47 -14.05 -8.32
CA ASP A 102 4.68 -13.96 -7.10
C ASP A 102 5.33 -12.99 -6.11
N LEU A 103 6.66 -13.06 -5.95
CA LEU A 103 7.41 -12.13 -5.10
C LEU A 103 7.30 -10.68 -5.60
N LEU A 104 7.41 -10.44 -6.91
CA LEU A 104 7.27 -9.11 -7.52
C LEU A 104 5.86 -8.52 -7.38
N ASN A 105 4.83 -9.38 -7.32
CA ASN A 105 3.45 -8.96 -7.15
C ASN A 105 3.05 -8.80 -5.68
N ALA A 106 3.85 -9.28 -4.74
CA ALA A 106 3.58 -9.20 -3.32
C ALA A 106 4.02 -7.86 -2.69
N PRO A 107 3.32 -7.34 -1.66
CA PRO A 107 2.01 -7.79 -1.21
C PRO A 107 0.93 -7.47 -2.26
N GLU A 108 -0.12 -8.28 -2.32
CA GLU A 108 -1.30 -8.03 -3.19
C GLU A 108 -2.30 -7.02 -2.56
N ASP A 109 -1.95 -6.41 -1.43
CA ASP A 109 -2.84 -5.50 -0.72
C ASP A 109 -3.03 -4.20 -1.52
N SER A 110 -4.25 -3.70 -1.55
CA SER A 110 -4.64 -2.50 -2.28
C SER A 110 -4.14 -1.18 -1.67
N ASN A 111 -3.68 -1.17 -0.43
CA ASN A 111 -3.28 0.05 0.28
C ASN A 111 -1.77 0.34 0.31
N VAL A 112 -0.95 -0.57 -0.23
CA VAL A 112 0.50 -0.40 -0.38
C VAL A 112 0.95 -0.99 -1.70
N ASP A 113 2.03 -0.47 -2.25
CA ASP A 113 2.56 -0.97 -3.52
C ASP A 113 2.97 -2.45 -3.43
N SER A 114 2.83 -3.18 -4.54
CA SER A 114 3.58 -4.42 -4.72
C SER A 114 5.09 -4.15 -4.73
N LEU A 115 5.91 -5.19 -4.58
CA LEU A 115 7.37 -5.08 -4.65
C LEU A 115 7.83 -4.42 -5.95
N SER A 116 7.27 -4.85 -7.09
CA SER A 116 7.56 -4.26 -8.41
C SER A 116 7.23 -2.77 -8.45
N ASN A 117 6.02 -2.36 -8.07
CA ASN A 117 5.61 -0.95 -8.08
C ASN A 117 6.45 -0.09 -7.14
N LEU A 118 6.77 -0.61 -5.96
CA LEU A 118 7.66 0.05 -5.00
C LEU A 118 9.05 0.29 -5.62
N LEU A 119 9.62 -0.75 -6.24
CA LEU A 119 10.93 -0.66 -6.87
C LEU A 119 10.91 0.33 -8.04
N TYR A 120 9.86 0.34 -8.87
CA TYR A 120 9.73 1.30 -9.96
C TYR A 120 9.69 2.76 -9.47
N ARG A 121 8.85 3.08 -8.47
CA ARG A 121 8.75 4.48 -7.96
C ARG A 121 10.05 4.95 -7.30
N HIS A 122 10.87 4.02 -6.82
CA HIS A 122 12.20 4.27 -6.25
C HIS A 122 13.35 4.10 -7.27
N GLY A 123 13.05 4.08 -8.57
CA GLY A 123 14.06 4.10 -9.64
C GLY A 123 14.84 2.80 -9.81
N ARG A 124 14.32 1.67 -9.30
CA ARG A 124 14.94 0.34 -9.37
C ARG A 124 14.28 -0.55 -10.42
N THR A 125 14.18 -0.05 -11.64
CA THR A 125 13.60 -0.76 -12.80
C THR A 125 14.27 -2.11 -13.03
N ASP A 126 15.60 -2.17 -12.92
CA ASP A 126 16.41 -3.40 -13.05
C ASP A 126 15.92 -4.53 -12.14
N LEU A 127 15.56 -4.18 -10.91
CA LEU A 127 15.08 -5.13 -9.91
C LEU A 127 13.58 -5.38 -10.03
N ALA A 128 12.79 -4.35 -10.38
CA ALA A 128 11.34 -4.44 -10.55
C ALA A 128 10.93 -5.37 -11.69
N GLU A 129 11.77 -5.47 -12.71
CA GLU A 129 11.56 -6.33 -13.88
C GLU A 129 12.25 -7.68 -13.75
N ALA A 130 13.17 -7.86 -12.79
CA ALA A 130 14.06 -9.02 -12.71
C ALA A 130 14.71 -9.33 -14.08
N THR A 131 15.19 -8.28 -14.78
CA THR A 131 15.54 -8.32 -16.20
C THR A 131 16.49 -9.47 -16.55
N GLU A 132 17.61 -9.61 -15.82
CA GLU A 132 18.60 -10.66 -16.09
C GLU A 132 18.01 -12.08 -15.96
N LEU A 133 17.12 -12.29 -14.99
CA LEU A 133 16.46 -13.58 -14.77
C LEU A 133 15.53 -13.92 -15.94
N TYR A 134 14.62 -13.00 -16.31
CA TYR A 134 13.67 -13.26 -17.38
C TYR A 134 14.31 -13.29 -18.76
N ASP A 135 15.39 -12.54 -18.99
CA ASP A 135 16.19 -12.63 -20.20
C ASP A 135 16.84 -14.02 -20.34
N ALA A 136 17.43 -14.55 -19.26
CA ALA A 136 18.00 -15.89 -19.27
C ALA A 136 16.94 -16.99 -19.51
N ILE A 137 15.73 -16.82 -18.94
CA ILE A 137 14.58 -17.70 -19.20
C ILE A 137 14.18 -17.63 -20.68
N GLY A 138 14.05 -16.43 -21.25
CA GLY A 138 13.70 -16.23 -22.66
C GLY A 138 14.74 -16.79 -23.64
N GLN A 139 16.02 -16.78 -23.25
CA GLN A 139 17.12 -17.39 -23.98
C GLN A 139 17.22 -18.92 -23.80
N GLN A 140 16.36 -19.52 -22.97
CA GLN A 140 16.36 -20.95 -22.67
C GLN A 140 17.69 -21.42 -22.09
N GLN A 141 18.30 -20.61 -21.22
CA GLN A 141 19.47 -21.01 -20.45
C GLN A 141 19.15 -22.21 -19.54
N ASP A 142 20.18 -22.91 -19.09
CA ASP A 142 19.99 -24.05 -18.21
C ASP A 142 19.41 -23.62 -16.83
N VAL A 143 18.72 -24.57 -16.18
CA VAL A 143 18.03 -24.30 -14.91
C VAL A 143 18.97 -23.90 -13.77
N GLU A 144 20.24 -24.28 -13.81
CA GLU A 144 21.21 -23.93 -12.78
C GLU A 144 21.66 -22.46 -12.93
N THR A 145 21.88 -22.01 -14.17
CA THR A 145 22.11 -20.60 -14.49
C THR A 145 20.92 -19.74 -14.06
N ILE A 146 19.70 -20.11 -14.45
CA ILE A 146 18.46 -19.38 -14.09
C ILE A 146 18.27 -19.31 -12.57
N ARG A 147 18.50 -20.43 -11.87
CA ARG A 147 18.43 -20.48 -10.41
C ARG A 147 19.47 -19.57 -9.74
N THR A 148 20.69 -19.52 -10.29
CA THR A 148 21.75 -18.65 -9.77
C THR A 148 21.34 -17.19 -9.91
N LEU A 149 20.85 -16.78 -11.09
CA LEU A 149 20.37 -15.41 -11.32
C LEU A 149 19.21 -15.04 -10.38
N ALA A 150 18.22 -15.93 -10.18
CA ALA A 150 17.13 -15.68 -9.24
C ALA A 150 17.64 -15.46 -7.80
N ARG A 151 18.62 -16.26 -7.37
CA ARG A 151 19.22 -16.18 -6.03
C ARG A 151 20.14 -14.98 -5.83
N GLU A 152 20.69 -14.42 -6.91
CA GLU A 152 21.43 -13.17 -6.89
C GLU A 152 20.50 -11.94 -6.93
N TRP A 153 19.42 -12.01 -7.71
CA TRP A 153 18.43 -10.96 -7.84
C TRP A 153 17.66 -10.74 -6.53
N TRP A 154 17.14 -11.82 -5.92
CA TRP A 154 16.20 -11.69 -4.80
C TRP A 154 16.73 -10.89 -3.60
N PRO A 155 17.96 -11.13 -3.11
CA PRO A 155 18.52 -10.31 -2.02
C PRO A 155 18.67 -8.83 -2.38
N LYS A 156 19.01 -8.51 -3.65
CA LYS A 156 19.14 -7.14 -4.13
C LYS A 156 17.77 -6.45 -4.18
N ALA A 157 16.76 -7.14 -4.72
CA ALA A 157 15.36 -6.69 -4.75
C ALA A 157 14.85 -6.38 -3.35
N MET A 158 15.04 -7.31 -2.40
CA MET A 158 14.58 -7.13 -1.03
C MET A 158 15.29 -6.02 -0.28
N GLN A 159 16.60 -5.90 -0.42
CA GLN A 159 17.34 -4.82 0.22
C GLN A 159 16.85 -3.45 -0.30
N ALA A 160 16.71 -3.31 -1.62
CA ALA A 160 16.20 -2.08 -2.21
C ALA A 160 14.76 -1.76 -1.75
N ALA A 161 13.91 -2.78 -1.62
CA ALA A 161 12.55 -2.63 -1.15
C ALA A 161 12.46 -2.25 0.34
N VAL A 162 13.33 -2.79 1.18
CA VAL A 162 13.47 -2.40 2.59
C VAL A 162 13.84 -0.92 2.70
N ASP A 163 14.82 -0.48 1.92
CA ASP A 163 15.27 0.91 1.93
C ASP A 163 14.17 1.85 1.42
N ALA A 164 13.51 1.48 0.34
CA ALA A 164 12.36 2.19 -0.21
C ALA A 164 11.19 2.32 0.79
N ARG A 165 10.81 1.22 1.49
CA ARG A 165 9.75 1.28 2.52
C ARG A 165 10.13 2.16 3.70
N ARG A 166 11.39 2.12 4.12
CA ARG A 166 11.86 2.95 5.22
C ARG A 166 11.83 4.43 4.83
N ASP A 167 12.24 4.76 3.60
CA ASP A 167 12.18 6.12 3.06
C ASP A 167 10.74 6.64 2.96
N ASP A 168 9.82 5.83 2.41
CA ASP A 168 8.39 6.15 2.31
C ASP A 168 7.78 6.39 3.70
N LEU A 169 8.09 5.52 4.67
CA LEU A 169 7.63 5.72 6.05
C LEU A 169 8.22 7.01 6.63
N SER A 170 9.54 7.19 6.55
CA SER A 170 10.23 8.33 7.13
C SER A 170 9.70 9.66 6.59
N SER A 171 9.41 9.74 5.29
CA SER A 171 8.86 10.94 4.65
C SER A 171 7.46 11.29 5.16
N ASN A 172 6.69 10.30 5.61
CA ASN A 172 5.33 10.48 6.12
C ASN A 172 5.24 10.67 7.64
N LEU A 173 6.30 10.33 8.39
CA LEU A 173 6.29 10.38 9.86
C LEU A 173 6.06 11.79 10.40
N ASP A 174 6.60 12.82 9.75
CA ASP A 174 6.43 14.21 10.17
C ASP A 174 4.97 14.66 10.18
N GLY A 175 4.22 14.27 9.12
CA GLY A 175 2.79 14.56 9.02
C GLY A 175 1.99 13.78 10.07
N ALA A 176 2.30 12.49 10.22
CA ALA A 176 1.67 11.62 11.21
C ALA A 176 1.93 12.06 12.66
N ALA A 177 3.15 12.53 12.96
CA ALA A 177 3.52 13.05 14.27
C ALA A 177 2.68 14.27 14.64
N ARG A 178 2.60 15.25 13.74
CA ARG A 178 1.80 16.46 13.94
C ARG A 178 0.33 16.13 14.14
N ALA A 179 -0.22 15.20 13.36
CA ALA A 179 -1.60 14.76 13.52
C ALA A 179 -1.84 14.08 14.87
N ALA A 180 -0.92 13.18 15.29
CA ALA A 180 -1.00 12.51 16.59
C ALA A 180 -0.90 13.51 17.75
N ASP A 181 -0.02 14.51 17.68
CA ASP A 181 0.14 15.53 18.72
C ASP A 181 -1.08 16.43 18.86
N ARG A 182 -1.68 16.84 17.73
CA ARG A 182 -2.90 17.67 17.75
C ARG A 182 -4.12 16.90 18.24
N LEU A 183 -4.18 15.58 18.02
CA LEU A 183 -5.22 14.75 18.60
C LEU A 183 -5.15 14.77 20.13
N ASP A 184 -3.95 14.66 20.72
CA ASP A 184 -3.76 14.67 22.17
C ASP A 184 -4.12 16.00 22.84
N ASP A 185 -3.86 17.13 22.18
CA ASP A 185 -4.25 18.46 22.65
C ASP A 185 -5.75 18.74 22.50
N SER A 186 -6.44 17.92 21.70
CA SER A 186 -7.87 18.04 21.45
C SER A 186 -8.67 16.99 22.23
N SER A 187 -9.94 17.27 22.54
CA SER A 187 -10.85 16.23 23.06
C SER A 187 -11.22 15.17 22.00
N LEU A 188 -10.55 15.15 20.84
CA LEU A 188 -10.84 14.27 19.71
C LEU A 188 -10.07 12.94 19.78
N ALA A 189 -9.01 12.84 20.59
CA ALA A 189 -8.27 11.59 20.78
C ALA A 189 -9.14 10.43 21.32
N SER A 190 -10.25 10.74 22.00
CA SER A 190 -11.21 9.74 22.49
C SER A 190 -12.26 9.31 21.46
N THR A 191 -12.25 9.91 20.26
CA THR A 191 -13.06 9.39 19.15
C THR A 191 -12.46 8.06 18.70
N GLN A 192 -13.31 7.02 18.70
CA GLN A 192 -12.94 5.64 18.39
C GLN A 192 -12.14 5.50 17.09
N ASP A 193 -12.32 6.43 16.16
CA ASP A 193 -11.80 6.35 14.80
C ASP A 193 -10.41 7.00 14.63
N CYS A 194 -9.95 7.79 15.62
CA CYS A 194 -8.62 8.39 15.63
C CYS A 194 -7.68 7.77 16.68
N SER A 195 -8.18 6.85 17.53
CA SER A 195 -7.41 6.26 18.63
C SER A 195 -6.18 5.48 18.17
N ASP A 196 -6.24 4.91 16.97
CA ASP A 196 -5.19 4.02 16.45
C ASP A 196 -4.03 4.80 15.81
N LEU A 197 -4.22 6.08 15.47
CA LEU A 197 -3.22 6.87 14.76
C LEU A 197 -1.92 7.02 15.55
N ARG A 198 -2.02 7.30 16.85
CA ARG A 198 -0.84 7.43 17.72
C ARG A 198 -0.05 6.12 17.80
N GLY A 199 -0.75 4.99 17.95
CA GLY A 199 -0.12 3.67 18.00
C GLY A 199 0.57 3.30 16.68
N ALA A 200 -0.08 3.56 15.56
CA ALA A 200 0.47 3.32 14.23
C ALA A 200 1.72 4.20 13.97
N TYR A 201 1.64 5.49 14.31
CA TYR A 201 2.77 6.42 14.23
C TYR A 201 3.97 5.96 15.07
N VAL A 202 3.77 5.64 16.35
CA VAL A 202 4.85 5.20 17.25
C VAL A 202 5.53 3.94 16.71
N THR A 203 4.73 2.98 16.22
CA THR A 203 5.25 1.75 15.62
C THR A 203 6.10 2.04 14.38
N ALA A 204 5.59 2.85 13.46
CA ALA A 204 6.31 3.25 12.25
C ALA A 204 7.62 3.98 12.60
N LYS A 205 7.56 4.93 13.55
CA LYS A 205 8.74 5.67 14.02
C LYS A 205 9.80 4.75 14.62
N GLN A 206 9.40 3.80 15.47
CA GLN A 206 10.33 2.85 16.07
C GLN A 206 11.06 2.01 15.01
N LEU A 207 10.36 1.58 13.95
CA LEU A 207 10.97 0.81 12.87
C LEU A 207 11.94 1.65 12.02
N VAL A 208 11.60 2.92 11.75
CA VAL A 208 12.46 3.85 11.01
C VAL A 208 13.69 4.22 11.83
N ASP A 209 13.51 4.70 13.07
CA ASP A 209 14.61 5.10 13.97
C ASP A 209 15.53 3.91 14.29
N GLY A 210 14.95 2.71 14.41
CA GLY A 210 15.67 1.46 14.62
C GLY A 210 16.34 0.89 13.36
N SER A 211 16.24 1.56 12.21
CA SER A 211 16.79 1.09 10.93
C SER A 211 16.37 -0.34 10.58
N SER A 212 15.11 -0.71 10.87
CA SER A 212 14.60 -2.08 10.69
C SER A 212 14.85 -2.58 9.28
N THR A 213 15.36 -3.81 9.14
CA THR A 213 15.54 -4.49 7.85
C THR A 213 14.42 -5.49 7.55
N ASP A 214 13.37 -5.51 8.38
CA ASP A 214 12.23 -6.42 8.25
C ASP A 214 11.20 -5.82 7.29
N TYR A 215 11.28 -6.23 6.02
CA TYR A 215 10.39 -5.74 4.96
C TYR A 215 8.91 -5.89 5.31
N ASP A 216 8.51 -7.03 5.88
CA ASP A 216 7.11 -7.28 6.23
C ASP A 216 6.66 -6.37 7.37
N ALA A 217 7.53 -6.10 8.34
CA ALA A 217 7.21 -5.19 9.44
C ALA A 217 7.08 -3.74 8.94
N LEU A 218 7.98 -3.30 8.07
CA LEU A 218 7.90 -1.97 7.44
C LEU A 218 6.62 -1.85 6.60
N THR A 219 6.32 -2.85 5.78
CA THR A 219 5.11 -2.90 4.95
C THR A 219 3.85 -2.82 5.82
N ARG A 220 3.74 -3.66 6.87
CA ARG A 220 2.60 -3.60 7.80
C ARG A 220 2.49 -2.25 8.52
N ALA A 221 3.61 -1.64 8.90
CA ALA A 221 3.58 -0.33 9.52
C ALA A 221 3.04 0.74 8.57
N GLN A 222 3.41 0.70 7.29
CA GLN A 222 2.87 1.60 6.27
C GLN A 222 1.36 1.37 6.08
N GLN A 223 0.93 0.12 5.97
CA GLN A 223 -0.49 -0.24 5.87
C GLN A 223 -1.30 0.30 7.05
N ASN A 224 -0.84 0.04 8.28
CA ASN A 224 -1.51 0.46 9.50
C ASN A 224 -1.55 1.99 9.62
N LEU A 225 -0.45 2.67 9.27
CA LEU A 225 -0.40 4.13 9.32
C LEU A 225 -1.37 4.76 8.32
N THR A 226 -1.38 4.27 7.08
CA THR A 226 -2.33 4.73 6.04
C THR A 226 -3.77 4.48 6.45
N ALA A 227 -4.08 3.29 7.01
CA ALA A 227 -5.42 2.95 7.47
C ALA A 227 -5.86 3.83 8.63
N ALA A 228 -5.00 4.06 9.63
CA ALA A 228 -5.31 4.91 10.78
C ALA A 228 -5.49 6.38 10.39
N MET A 229 -4.64 6.91 9.49
CA MET A 229 -4.81 8.27 8.97
C MET A 229 -6.11 8.42 8.18
N SER A 230 -6.43 7.46 7.31
CA SER A 230 -7.65 7.49 6.50
C SER A 230 -8.90 7.35 7.37
N GLY A 231 -8.91 6.38 8.30
CA GLY A 231 -10.02 6.15 9.22
C GLY A 231 -10.28 7.35 10.11
N CYS A 232 -9.23 8.00 10.61
CA CYS A 232 -9.38 9.24 11.37
C CYS A 232 -9.93 10.36 10.48
N ALA A 233 -9.37 10.58 9.29
CA ALA A 233 -9.85 11.62 8.37
C ALA A 233 -11.32 11.45 7.96
N THR A 234 -11.78 10.23 7.66
CA THR A 234 -13.15 9.99 7.21
C THR A 234 -14.22 10.27 8.26
N ASN A 235 -13.85 10.25 9.55
CA ASN A 235 -14.79 10.38 10.66
C ASN A 235 -14.72 11.74 11.36
N LEU A 236 -13.78 12.60 10.96
CA LEU A 236 -13.69 13.97 11.46
C LEU A 236 -14.59 14.93 10.66
N SER A 237 -15.13 15.94 11.34
CA SER A 237 -15.76 17.07 10.66
C SER A 237 -14.72 17.83 9.82
N GLN A 238 -15.15 18.60 8.81
CA GLN A 238 -14.20 19.38 7.99
C GLN A 238 -13.31 20.30 8.83
N SER A 239 -13.89 21.00 9.81
CA SER A 239 -13.12 21.87 10.71
C SER A 239 -12.15 21.11 11.61
N ASP A 240 -12.43 19.84 11.92
CA ASP A 240 -11.54 19.03 12.75
C ASP A 240 -10.46 18.33 11.91
N MET A 241 -10.75 17.98 10.66
CA MET A 241 -9.74 17.53 9.69
C MET A 241 -8.67 18.62 9.48
N GLU A 242 -9.08 19.87 9.26
CA GLU A 242 -8.14 20.99 9.10
C GLU A 242 -7.29 21.23 10.35
N LYS A 243 -7.89 21.07 11.55
CA LYS A 243 -7.13 21.12 12.80
C LYS A 243 -6.11 19.98 12.87
N VAL A 244 -6.52 18.74 12.64
CA VAL A 244 -5.66 17.55 12.85
C VAL A 244 -4.60 17.42 11.76
N PHE A 245 -4.98 17.47 10.48
CA PHE A 245 -4.09 17.22 9.35
C PHE A 245 -3.51 18.51 8.72
N GLY A 246 -4.01 19.68 9.09
CA GLY A 246 -3.64 20.96 8.49
C GLY A 246 -4.46 21.31 7.24
N GLU A 247 -4.23 22.50 6.68
CA GLU A 247 -4.85 22.90 5.42
C GLU A 247 -4.26 22.10 4.24
N PRO A 248 -5.08 21.73 3.24
CA PRO A 248 -4.60 21.04 2.04
C PRO A 248 -3.55 21.90 1.30
N GLN A 249 -2.34 21.36 1.17
CA GLN A 249 -1.23 22.00 0.46
C GLN A 249 -1.53 22.01 -1.05
N GLY A 250 -1.94 23.17 -1.57
CA GLY A 250 -2.27 23.32 -2.97
C GLY A 250 -2.93 24.65 -3.32
N SER A 251 -2.47 25.77 -2.74
CA SER A 251 -2.71 27.06 -3.39
C SER A 251 -1.54 27.30 -4.35
N THR A 252 -1.79 27.18 -5.65
CA THR A 252 -0.96 27.90 -6.62
C THR A 252 -1.31 29.39 -6.48
N GLN A 253 -0.81 30.01 -5.40
CA GLN A 253 -0.62 31.45 -5.42
C GLN A 253 0.50 31.71 -6.44
N GLY A 254 0.09 31.95 -7.68
CA GLY A 254 0.95 32.60 -8.66
C GLY A 254 1.49 33.86 -8.02
N LYS A 255 2.81 33.88 -7.82
CA LYS A 255 3.56 35.13 -7.67
C LYS A 255 3.42 35.85 -9.01
N ASP A 256 2.55 36.84 -9.06
CA ASP A 256 2.56 37.79 -10.17
C ASP A 256 3.31 39.03 -9.70
N GLU A 257 4.51 39.17 -10.27
CA GLU A 257 5.28 40.40 -10.47
C GLU A 257 4.46 41.47 -11.20
#